data_AF-A0A924NRQ5-F1
#
_entry.id   AF-A0A924NRQ5-F1
#
_cell.length_a   1.000
_cell.length_b   1.000
_cell.length_c   1.000
_cell.angle_alpha   90.00
_cell.angle_beta   90.00
_cell.angle_gamma   90.00
#
_symmetry.space_group_name_H-M   'P 1'
#
loop_
_entity.id
_entity.type
_entity.pdbx_description
1 polymer ?
#
loop_
_entity_poly.entity_id
_entity_poly.type
_entity_poly.pdbx_seq_one_letter_code
_entity_poly.pdbx_strand_id
1 'polypeptide(L)'
;AVALSAWGGFAYLAVFSQWLGFFAWYRGLALGGTVRVSQVQLVQPFLSMLISIPLLGEALDAVTLGFGLAVIATVFIGKRMPVR
;
A
#
# COMPACT_ATOMS: atom_id res chain seq x y z
N ALA A 1 30.34 -16.33 2.55
CA ALA A 1 30.35 -15.01 1.88
C ALA A 1 28.94 -14.70 1.41
N VAL A 2 28.52 -13.43 1.41
CA VAL A 2 27.18 -13.00 0.93
C VAL A 2 27.15 -13.08 -0.61
N ALA A 3 26.06 -13.60 -1.16
CA ALA A 3 25.90 -13.73 -2.62
C ALA A 3 25.89 -12.36 -3.31
N LEU A 4 26.49 -12.27 -4.51
CA LEU A 4 26.53 -11.02 -5.29
C LEU A 4 25.13 -10.51 -5.66
N SER A 5 24.18 -11.42 -5.87
CA SER A 5 22.76 -11.10 -6.11
C SER A 5 22.12 -10.35 -4.94
N ALA A 6 22.53 -10.64 -3.70
CA ALA A 6 22.01 -9.94 -2.52
C ALA A 6 22.47 -8.47 -2.50
N TRP A 7 23.71 -8.19 -2.92
CA TRP A 7 24.20 -6.81 -3.09
C TRP A 7 23.45 -6.05 -4.19
N GLY A 8 23.14 -6.73 -5.30
CA GLY A 8 22.31 -6.17 -6.37
C GLY A 8 20.90 -5.83 -5.88
N GLY A 9 20.24 -6.75 -5.16
CA GLY A 9 18.94 -6.52 -4.54
C GLY A 9 18.97 -5.38 -3.53
N PHE A 10 20.02 -5.31 -2.70
CA PHE A 10 20.21 -4.21 -1.75
C PHE A 10 20.31 -2.85 -2.44
N ALA A 11 21.16 -2.74 -3.46
CA ALA A 11 21.33 -1.49 -4.23
C ALA A 11 20.02 -1.06 -4.90
N TYR A 12 19.29 -2.02 -5.49
CA TYR A 12 18.00 -1.75 -6.11
C TYR A 12 16.97 -1.21 -5.10
N LEU A 13 16.79 -1.91 -3.96
CA LEU A 13 15.84 -1.50 -2.93
C LEU A 13 16.22 -0.13 -2.33
N ALA A 14 17.51 0.10 -2.07
CA ALA A 14 18.00 1.36 -1.52
C ALA A 14 17.72 2.55 -2.45
N VAL A 15 18.05 2.42 -3.75
CA VAL A 15 17.92 3.53 -4.70
C VAL A 15 16.46 3.73 -5.12
N PHE A 16 15.76 2.69 -5.54
CA PHE A 16 14.43 2.84 -6.13
C PHE A 16 13.33 2.90 -5.08
N SER A 17 13.29 1.92 -4.18
CA SER A 17 12.18 1.81 -3.21
C SER A 17 12.32 2.78 -2.04
N GLN A 18 13.55 2.94 -1.52
CA GLN A 18 13.79 3.74 -0.32
C GLN A 18 14.20 5.18 -0.60
N TRP A 19 14.79 5.50 -1.77
CA TRP A 19 15.19 6.88 -2.09
C TRP A 19 14.31 7.55 -3.16
N LEU A 20 14.26 7.00 -4.38
CA LEU A 20 13.50 7.61 -5.49
C LEU A 20 12.00 7.66 -5.22
N GLY A 21 11.41 6.59 -4.69
CA GLY A 21 9.99 6.54 -4.33
C GLY A 21 9.56 7.67 -3.39
N PHE A 22 10.46 8.11 -2.51
CA PHE A 22 10.18 9.18 -1.56
C PHE A 22 10.04 10.57 -2.22
N PHE A 23 10.65 10.83 -3.38
CA PHE A 23 10.44 12.09 -4.08
C PHE A 23 8.98 12.23 -4.54
N ALA A 24 8.43 11.19 -5.15
CA ALA A 24 7.04 11.16 -5.56
C ALA A 24 6.11 11.24 -4.33
N TRP A 25 6.46 10.53 -3.26
CA TRP A 25 5.72 10.53 -2.01
C TRP A 25 5.65 11.91 -1.36
N TYR A 26 6.80 12.54 -1.11
CA TYR A 26 6.88 13.86 -0.49
C TYR A 26 6.21 14.93 -1.35
N ARG A 27 6.36 14.86 -2.67
CA ARG A 27 5.64 15.76 -3.58
C ARG A 27 4.12 15.55 -3.48
N GLY A 28 3.66 14.30 -3.41
CA GLY A 28 2.25 13.96 -3.19
C GLY A 28 1.71 14.52 -1.87
N LEU A 29 2.48 14.41 -0.78
CA LEU A 29 2.16 14.99 0.51
C LEU A 29 2.11 16.52 0.47
N ALA A 30 3.06 17.17 -0.22
CA ALA A 30 3.08 18.61 -0.37
C ALA A 30 1.88 19.15 -1.19
N LEU A 31 1.45 18.42 -2.22
CA LEU A 31 0.32 18.79 -3.06
C LEU A 31 -1.04 18.51 -2.42
N GLY A 32 -1.19 17.35 -1.78
CA GLY A 32 -2.47 16.86 -1.26
C GLY A 32 -2.73 17.16 0.21
N GLY A 33 -1.69 17.48 0.98
CA GLY A 33 -1.72 17.56 2.44
C GLY A 33 -1.74 16.18 3.10
N THR A 34 -1.04 16.04 4.23
CA THR A 34 -0.83 14.75 4.92
C THR A 34 -2.13 14.03 5.28
N VAL A 35 -3.14 14.78 5.75
CA VAL A 35 -4.44 14.21 6.16
C VAL A 35 -5.21 13.64 4.98
N ARG A 36 -5.23 14.30 3.81
CA ARG A 36 -5.96 13.78 2.66
C ARG A 36 -5.24 12.59 2.04
N VAL A 37 -3.91 12.64 1.98
CA VAL A 37 -3.09 11.56 1.43
C VAL A 37 -3.19 10.30 2.30
N SER A 38 -3.23 10.42 3.63
CA SER A 38 -3.44 9.26 4.51
C SER A 38 -4.82 8.60 4.28
N GLN A 39 -5.85 9.39 3.97
CA GLN A 39 -7.16 8.86 3.63
C GLN A 39 -7.17 8.13 2.28
N VAL A 40 -6.38 8.58 1.31
CA VAL A 40 -6.22 7.89 0.01
C VAL A 40 -5.49 6.55 0.21
N GLN A 41 -4.51 6.48 1.10
CA GLN A 41 -3.80 5.23 1.40
C GLN A 41 -4.70 4.12 1.95
N LEU A 42 -5.86 4.45 2.54
CA LEU A 42 -6.84 3.42 2.96
C LEU A 42 -7.33 2.56 1.78
N VAL A 43 -7.20 3.05 0.55
CA VAL A 43 -7.55 2.31 -0.67
C VAL A 43 -6.43 1.34 -1.09
N GLN A 44 -5.18 1.58 -0.67
CA GLN A 44 -4.00 0.82 -1.09
C GLN A 44 -4.11 -0.69 -0.82
N PRO A 45 -4.52 -1.18 0.37
CA PRO A 45 -4.61 -2.61 0.63
C PRO A 45 -5.53 -3.34 -0.36
N PHE A 46 -6.63 -2.69 -0.76
CA PHE A 46 -7.60 -3.26 -1.69
C PHE A 46 -7.07 -3.26 -3.12
N LEU A 47 -6.39 -2.19 -3.55
CA LEU A 47 -5.72 -2.18 -4.85
C LEU A 47 -4.62 -3.23 -4.92
N SER A 48 -3.82 -3.40 -3.87
CA SER A 48 -2.81 -4.46 -3.79
C SER A 48 -3.44 -5.85 -3.93
N MET A 49 -4.58 -6.10 -3.25
CA MET A 49 -5.33 -7.35 -3.36
C MET A 49 -5.89 -7.59 -4.77
N LEU A 50 -6.37 -6.54 -5.45
CA LEU A 50 -6.85 -6.68 -6.84
C LEU A 50 -5.70 -6.90 -7.84
N ILE A 51 -4.56 -6.26 -7.61
CA ILE A 51 -3.37 -6.38 -8.46
C ILE A 51 -2.67 -7.73 -8.24
N SER A 52 -2.78 -8.36 -7.06
CA SER A 52 -2.19 -9.69 -6.83
C SER A 52 -2.79 -10.77 -7.72
N ILE A 53 -4.04 -10.63 -8.18
CA ILE A 53 -4.70 -11.57 -9.08
C ILE A 53 -3.93 -11.71 -10.40
N PRO A 54 -3.78 -10.66 -11.24
CA PRO A 54 -3.03 -10.79 -12.49
C PRO A 54 -1.52 -10.90 -12.29
N LEU A 55 -0.97 -10.38 -11.18
CA LEU A 55 0.48 -10.32 -10.97
C LEU A 55 1.06 -11.60 -10.38
N LEU A 56 0.36 -12.20 -9.41
CA LEU A 56 0.78 -13.41 -8.68
C LEU A 56 -0.05 -14.64 -9.05
N GLY A 57 -1.16 -14.46 -9.77
CA GLY A 57 -2.08 -15.55 -10.10
C GLY A 57 -2.94 -16.01 -8.92
N GLU A 58 -3.08 -15.17 -7.89
CA GLU A 58 -3.87 -15.51 -6.70
C GLU A 58 -5.37 -15.57 -7.02
N ALA A 59 -6.03 -16.61 -6.53
CA ALA A 59 -7.48 -16.71 -6.56
C ALA A 59 -8.05 -16.02 -5.31
N LEU A 60 -8.94 -15.05 -5.50
CA LEU A 60 -9.73 -14.50 -4.39
C LEU A 60 -10.76 -15.53 -3.96
N ASP A 61 -10.51 -16.18 -2.83
CA ASP A 61 -11.50 -17.03 -2.20
C ASP A 61 -12.57 -16.22 -1.47
N ALA A 62 -13.68 -16.89 -1.12
CA ALA A 62 -14.81 -16.26 -0.46
C ALA A 62 -14.44 -15.66 0.91
N VAL A 63 -13.44 -16.24 1.59
CA VAL A 63 -13.01 -15.78 2.92
C VAL A 63 -12.26 -14.46 2.81
N THR A 64 -11.36 -14.35 1.83
CA THR A 64 -10.57 -13.15 1.52
C THR A 64 -11.49 -12.00 1.12
N LEU A 65 -12.49 -12.27 0.27
CA LEU A 65 -13.54 -11.31 -0.07
C LEU A 65 -14.36 -10.88 1.15
N GLY A 66 -14.80 -11.84 1.97
CA GLY A 66 -15.55 -11.55 3.19
C GLY A 66 -14.76 -10.68 4.18
N PHE A 67 -13.49 -10.99 4.39
CA PHE A 67 -12.61 -10.20 5.25
C PHE A 67 -12.34 -8.81 4.65
N GLY A 68 -12.12 -8.71 3.34
CA GLY A 68 -11.97 -7.44 2.63
C GLY A 68 -13.18 -6.54 2.83
N LEU A 69 -14.40 -7.08 2.69
CA LEU A 69 -15.64 -6.34 2.97
C LEU A 69 -15.76 -5.90 4.43
N ALA A 70 -15.37 -6.76 5.38
CA ALA A 70 -15.35 -6.41 6.79
C ALA A 70 -14.40 -5.25 7.09
N VAL A 71 -13.18 -5.27 6.51
CA VAL A 71 -12.21 -4.17 6.64
C VAL A 71 -12.77 -2.88 6.04
N ILE A 72 -13.41 -2.94 4.86
CA ILE A 72 -14.08 -1.77 4.25
C ILE A 72 -15.13 -1.20 5.21
N ALA A 73 -15.97 -2.05 5.80
CA ALA A 73 -16.99 -1.61 6.76
C ALA A 73 -16.37 -0.95 8.00
N THR A 74 -15.32 -1.55 8.58
CA THR A 74 -14.60 -0.98 9.73
C THR A 74 -13.97 0.37 9.39
N VAL A 75 -13.30 0.49 8.25
CA VAL A 75 -12.70 1.75 7.79
C VAL A 75 -13.77 2.82 7.58
N PHE A 76 -14.90 2.45 6.99
CA PHE A 76 -16.02 3.38 6.75
C PHE A 76 -16.62 3.90 8.06
N ILE A 77 -16.83 3.01 9.04
CA ILE A 77 -17.30 3.39 10.38
C ILE A 77 -16.26 4.30 11.05
N GLY A 78 -14.99 3.91 11.05
CA GLY A 78 -13.90 4.68 11.66
C GLY A 78 -13.76 6.09 11.08
N LYS A 79 -13.91 6.26 9.76
CA LYS A 79 -13.91 7.59 9.12
C LYS A 79 -15.06 8.50 9.55
N ARG A 80 -16.18 7.92 10.02
CA ARG A 80 -17.34 8.69 10.50
C ARG A 80 -17.30 8.99 11.99
N MET A 81 -16.36 8.40 12.72
CA MET A 81 -16.19 8.71 14.14
C MET A 81 -15.52 10.07 14.29
N PRO A 82 -16.07 10.99 15.11
CA PRO A 82 -15.43 12.27 15.37
C PRO A 82 -14.09 12.02 16.08
N VAL A 83 -13.00 12.39 15.43
CA VAL A 83 -11.68 12.47 16.07
C VAL A 83 -11.73 13.71 16.97
N ARG A 84 -11.88 13.48 18.28
CA ARG A 84 -11.75 14.54 19.30
C ARG A 84 -10.28 14.83 19.57
#